data_AF-A0A0H5PA00-F1
#
_entry.id   AF-A0A0H5PA00-F1
#
_cell.length_a   1.000
_cell.length_b   1.000
_cell.length_c   1.000
_cell.angle_alpha   90.00
_cell.angle_beta   90.00
_cell.angle_gamma   90.00
#
_symmetry.space_group_name_H-M   'P 1'
#
loop_
_entity.id
_entity.type
_entity.pdbx_description
1 polymer ?
#
loop_
_entity_poly.entity_id
_entity_poly.type
_entity_poly.pdbx_seq_one_letter_code
_entity_poly.pdbx_strand_id
1 'polypeptide(L)'
;MTDARSDPAAPEASLGDLQAEAITLLTRVSRMQRSRPAANGAAAARATDPIDFAEFVTQVMAGVAANRGGVAVLAGRPGSWEADKLRDMLYSTVGEDEWALAEHRTEPVVIPLAIEEVLIDAGEPEEYEPEDRAQEIVRRAQTAGLSVDEWLTRWNGREPVFTRWRPLMKPEDHYDEQVNAVENRHDDAYTALEARYPEDTDYSVYAAEAEQLDAQRDAELAALRERWRRRYQRYATAFEAAVRAKADELGVRVPLEVQVETDPDRTWDARQNIAPGWADADRLAVRLYEHAREVTPTALLTTDEPDTEG
;
A
#
# COMPACT_ATOMS: atom_id res chain seq x y z
N MET A 1 -34.31 -23.30 14.47
CA MET A 1 -33.37 -22.67 15.42
C MET A 1 -32.80 -21.47 14.69
N THR A 2 -33.29 -20.30 15.12
CA THR A 2 -32.82 -18.92 14.86
C THR A 2 -32.44 -18.49 13.43
N ASP A 3 -33.44 -17.85 12.83
CA ASP A 3 -33.44 -16.91 11.72
C ASP A 3 -32.51 -15.72 12.02
N ALA A 4 -31.40 -15.60 11.27
CA ALA A 4 -30.50 -14.45 11.34
C ALA A 4 -31.12 -13.31 10.53
N ARG A 5 -31.94 -12.49 11.19
CA ARG A 5 -32.28 -11.17 10.68
C ARG A 5 -31.01 -10.35 10.63
N SER A 6 -30.47 -10.16 9.44
CA SER A 6 -29.59 -9.04 9.14
C SER A 6 -30.34 -7.76 9.51
N ASP A 7 -29.87 -7.05 10.53
CA ASP A 7 -30.32 -5.69 10.78
C ASP A 7 -30.09 -4.85 9.51
N PRO A 8 -31.08 -4.10 9.02
CA PRO A 8 -30.84 -3.16 7.93
C PRO A 8 -29.86 -2.09 8.42
N ALA A 9 -28.74 -1.95 7.71
CA ALA A 9 -27.81 -0.84 7.90
C ALA A 9 -28.61 0.48 7.98
N ALA A 10 -28.30 1.31 8.97
CA ALA A 10 -28.92 2.62 9.11
C ALA A 10 -28.83 3.38 7.77
N PRO A 11 -29.89 4.09 7.32
CA PRO A 11 -29.84 4.82 6.07
C PRO A 11 -28.69 5.82 6.10
N GLU A 12 -27.79 5.74 5.11
CA GLU A 12 -26.72 6.72 4.94
C GLU A 12 -27.31 8.13 4.81
N ALA A 13 -26.72 9.09 5.52
CA ALA A 13 -27.15 10.48 5.46
C ALA A 13 -27.02 11.02 4.03
N SER A 14 -28.04 11.72 3.53
CA SER A 14 -27.94 12.32 2.20
C SER A 14 -26.95 13.50 2.21
N LEU A 15 -26.41 13.85 1.03
CA LEU A 15 -25.56 15.04 0.90
C LEU A 15 -26.26 16.31 1.40
N GLY A 16 -27.57 16.42 1.21
CA GLY A 16 -28.37 17.54 1.70
C GLY A 16 -28.44 17.61 3.23
N ASP A 17 -28.54 16.45 3.89
CA ASP A 17 -28.54 16.37 5.35
C ASP A 17 -27.19 16.79 5.93
N LEU A 18 -26.09 16.28 5.35
CA LEU A 18 -24.73 16.64 5.75
C LEU A 18 -24.43 18.12 5.51
N GLN A 19 -24.92 18.70 4.41
CA GLN A 19 -24.78 20.13 4.14
C GLN A 19 -25.55 20.98 5.16
N ALA A 20 -26.78 20.58 5.52
CA ALA A 20 -27.57 21.29 6.52
C ALA A 20 -26.92 21.23 7.92
N GLU A 21 -26.34 20.09 8.27
CA GLU A 21 -25.57 19.91 9.50
C GLU A 21 -24.32 20.80 9.52
N ALA A 22 -23.54 20.82 8.43
CA ALA A 22 -22.37 21.68 8.30
C ALA A 22 -22.72 23.17 8.43
N ILE A 23 -23.78 23.63 7.77
CA ILE A 23 -24.27 25.03 7.87
C ILE A 23 -24.64 25.36 9.32
N THR A 24 -25.34 24.45 9.99
CA THR A 24 -25.77 24.63 11.38
C THR A 24 -24.56 24.74 12.31
N LEU A 25 -23.58 23.86 12.16
CA LEU A 25 -22.35 23.86 12.94
C LEU A 25 -21.53 25.14 12.72
N LEU A 26 -21.24 25.50 11.46
CA LEU A 26 -20.47 26.68 11.13
C LEU A 26 -21.17 27.98 11.59
N THR A 27 -22.50 28.04 11.51
CA THR A 27 -23.29 29.17 12.03
C THR A 27 -23.23 29.26 13.55
N ARG A 28 -23.20 28.13 14.25
CA ARG A 28 -23.03 28.10 15.70
C ARG A 28 -21.64 28.61 16.09
N VAL A 29 -20.61 28.13 15.40
CA VAL A 29 -19.22 28.50 15.66
C VAL A 29 -18.99 30.00 15.40
N SER A 30 -19.52 30.56 14.30
CA SER A 30 -19.36 31.99 13.98
C SER A 30 -19.97 32.95 15.02
N ARG A 31 -20.86 32.45 15.88
CA ARG A 31 -21.47 33.22 16.99
C ARG A 31 -20.72 33.05 18.32
N MET A 32 -19.71 32.18 18.38
CA MET A 32 -18.95 31.93 19.61
C MET A 32 -18.11 33.14 20.04
N GLN A 33 -17.92 33.26 21.34
CA GLN A 33 -17.18 34.33 21.98
C GLN A 33 -16.07 33.72 22.86
N ARG A 34 -14.85 34.24 22.78
CA ARG A 34 -13.70 33.82 23.59
C ARG A 34 -13.53 34.78 24.76
N SER A 35 -13.33 34.23 25.96
CA SER A 35 -13.02 35.03 27.15
C SER A 35 -11.58 35.55 27.06
N ARG A 36 -11.39 36.87 27.18
CA ARG A 36 -10.06 37.48 27.30
C ARG A 36 -9.68 37.57 28.79
N PRO A 37 -8.45 37.17 29.18
CA PRO A 37 -7.98 37.43 30.55
C PRO A 37 -7.92 38.94 30.78
N ALA A 38 -8.38 39.38 31.96
CA ALA A 38 -8.40 40.81 32.30
C ALA A 38 -6.98 41.38 32.27
N ALA A 39 -6.75 42.41 31.46
CA ALA A 39 -5.52 43.18 31.52
C ALA A 39 -5.44 43.87 32.89
N ASN A 40 -4.41 43.55 33.67
CA ASN A 40 -4.03 44.21 34.92
C ASN A 40 -5.04 44.16 36.06
N GLY A 41 -5.26 42.98 36.66
CA GLY A 41 -5.61 42.80 38.08
C GLY A 41 -6.90 43.43 38.63
N ALA A 42 -7.60 44.25 37.86
CA ALA A 42 -8.90 44.81 38.23
C ALA A 42 -9.98 43.80 37.87
N ALA A 43 -10.98 43.67 38.73
CA ALA A 43 -12.22 42.95 38.46
C ALA A 43 -13.06 43.70 37.40
N ALA A 44 -12.51 43.85 36.20
CA ALA A 44 -13.25 44.26 35.03
C ALA A 44 -14.00 43.01 34.53
N ALA A 45 -15.28 43.18 34.19
CA ALA A 45 -16.10 42.15 33.58
C ALA A 45 -15.28 41.37 32.53
N ARG A 46 -15.35 40.03 32.54
CA ARG A 46 -14.70 39.18 31.53
C ARG A 46 -15.11 39.71 30.15
N ALA A 47 -14.24 40.48 29.52
CA ALA A 47 -14.47 40.96 28.17
C ALA A 47 -14.42 39.73 27.26
N THR A 48 -15.43 39.61 26.41
CA THR A 48 -15.50 38.55 25.42
C THR A 48 -15.32 39.14 24.04
N ASP A 49 -14.43 38.54 23.24
CA ASP A 49 -14.27 38.88 21.83
C ASP A 49 -14.90 37.77 20.97
N PRO A 50 -15.44 38.09 19.79
CA PRO A 50 -15.79 37.08 18.80
C PRO A 50 -14.57 36.20 18.49
N ILE A 51 -14.80 34.92 18.24
CA ILE A 51 -13.72 34.07 17.70
C ILE A 51 -13.32 34.56 16.29
N ASP A 52 -12.08 34.31 15.91
CA ASP A 52 -11.70 34.45 14.50
C ASP A 52 -12.30 33.27 13.72
N PHE A 53 -13.45 33.52 13.09
CA PHE A 53 -14.13 32.50 12.30
C PHE A 53 -13.34 32.12 11.04
N ALA A 54 -12.57 33.05 10.47
CA ALA A 54 -11.77 32.77 9.29
C ALA A 54 -10.64 31.79 9.65
N GLU A 55 -9.92 32.05 10.74
CA GLU A 55 -8.91 31.13 11.30
C GLU A 55 -9.51 29.74 11.61
N PHE A 56 -10.71 29.70 12.18
CA PHE A 56 -11.39 28.43 12.44
C PHE A 56 -11.64 27.64 11.16
N VAL A 57 -12.20 28.28 10.12
CA VAL A 57 -12.51 27.61 8.85
C VAL A 57 -11.25 27.12 8.16
N THR A 58 -10.18 27.91 8.15
CA THR A 58 -8.91 27.48 7.53
C THR A 58 -8.30 26.29 8.25
N GLN A 59 -8.32 26.26 9.59
CA GLN A 59 -7.86 25.11 10.37
C GLN A 59 -8.72 23.86 10.17
N VAL A 60 -10.05 24.00 10.10
CA VAL A 60 -10.95 22.87 9.80
C VAL A 60 -10.64 22.29 8.42
N MET A 61 -10.49 23.15 7.41
CA MET A 61 -10.18 22.68 6.06
C MET A 61 -8.79 22.05 5.97
N ALA A 62 -7.81 22.54 6.74
CA ALA A 62 -6.51 21.88 6.87
C ALA A 62 -6.65 20.47 7.44
N GLY A 63 -7.48 20.29 8.48
CA GLY A 63 -7.78 18.96 9.02
C GLY A 63 -8.48 18.03 8.02
N VAL A 64 -9.44 18.55 7.25
CA VAL A 64 -10.11 17.78 6.19
C VAL A 64 -9.10 17.36 5.10
N ALA A 65 -8.25 18.27 4.64
CA ALA A 65 -7.19 17.96 3.67
C ALA A 65 -6.22 16.90 4.24
N ALA A 66 -5.82 17.06 5.51
CA ALA A 66 -4.93 16.14 6.19
C ALA A 66 -5.50 14.72 6.30
N ASN A 67 -6.79 14.59 6.64
CA ASN A 67 -7.47 13.29 6.73
C ASN A 67 -7.71 12.67 5.35
N ARG A 68 -7.95 13.48 4.32
CA ARG A 68 -8.13 13.01 2.93
C ARG A 68 -6.81 12.70 2.23
N GLY A 69 -5.67 13.05 2.83
CA GLY A 69 -4.35 12.69 2.32
C GLY A 69 -3.65 13.74 1.46
N GLY A 70 -4.15 14.97 1.44
CA GLY A 70 -3.51 16.08 0.72
C GLY A 70 -4.50 17.08 0.14
N VAL A 71 -3.98 18.18 -0.41
CA VAL A 71 -4.81 19.26 -0.96
C VAL A 71 -5.44 18.86 -2.29
N ALA A 72 -4.70 18.09 -3.11
CA ALA A 72 -5.15 17.65 -4.43
C ALA A 72 -6.40 16.77 -4.38
N VAL A 73 -6.55 15.94 -3.34
CA VAL A 73 -7.65 14.98 -3.18
C VAL A 73 -9.01 15.67 -2.98
N LEU A 74 -9.02 16.96 -2.62
CA LEU A 74 -10.25 17.74 -2.50
C LEU A 74 -10.84 18.14 -3.87
N ALA A 75 -10.07 18.01 -4.96
CA ALA A 75 -10.55 18.30 -6.30
C ALA A 75 -11.37 17.13 -6.84
N GLY A 76 -12.70 17.17 -6.66
CA GLY A 76 -13.60 16.20 -7.29
C GLY A 76 -13.62 16.24 -8.83
N ARG A 77 -13.03 17.28 -9.44
CA ARG A 77 -12.79 17.40 -10.88
C ARG A 77 -11.50 18.21 -11.14
N PRO A 78 -10.64 17.80 -12.10
CA PRO A 78 -9.52 18.62 -12.53
C PRO A 78 -9.98 20.00 -13.05
N GLY A 79 -9.29 21.07 -12.65
CA GLY A 79 -9.56 22.45 -13.11
C GLY A 79 -10.79 23.14 -12.48
N SER A 80 -11.32 22.64 -11.36
CA SER A 80 -12.36 23.35 -10.59
C SER A 80 -11.79 24.63 -9.97
N TRP A 81 -12.39 25.77 -10.30
CA TRP A 81 -12.02 27.06 -9.69
C TRP A 81 -12.23 27.06 -8.16
N GLU A 82 -13.22 26.31 -7.66
CA GLU A 82 -13.44 26.12 -6.23
C GLU A 82 -12.27 25.36 -5.59
N ALA A 83 -11.80 24.29 -6.24
CA ALA A 83 -10.64 23.54 -5.78
C ALA A 83 -9.35 24.39 -5.80
N ASP A 84 -9.20 25.27 -6.80
CA ASP A 84 -8.09 26.23 -6.85
C ASP A 84 -8.15 27.22 -5.68
N LYS A 85 -9.35 27.70 -5.30
CA LYS A 85 -9.50 28.59 -4.14
C LYS A 85 -9.26 27.89 -2.82
N LEU A 86 -9.70 26.64 -2.69
CA LEU A 86 -9.38 25.82 -1.52
C LEU A 86 -7.88 25.58 -1.42
N ARG A 87 -7.19 25.35 -2.55
CA ARG A 87 -5.73 25.22 -2.59
C ARG A 87 -5.03 26.50 -2.15
N ASP A 88 -5.39 27.64 -2.75
CA ASP A 88 -4.84 28.96 -2.37
C ASP A 88 -4.99 29.21 -0.85
N MET A 89 -6.18 28.91 -0.32
CA MET A 89 -6.50 29.08 1.10
C MET A 89 -5.67 28.15 1.99
N LEU A 90 -5.55 26.87 1.62
CA LEU A 90 -4.79 25.88 2.37
C LEU A 90 -3.30 26.22 2.35
N TYR A 91 -2.72 26.55 1.20
CA TYR A 91 -1.31 26.96 1.12
C TYR A 91 -1.02 28.26 1.88
N SER A 92 -1.99 29.18 1.96
CA SER A 92 -1.86 30.37 2.82
C SER A 92 -1.89 30.02 4.32
N THR A 93 -2.44 28.87 4.69
CA THR A 93 -2.61 28.44 6.09
C THR A 93 -1.48 27.54 6.56
N VAL A 94 -1.11 26.54 5.76
CA VAL A 94 -0.13 25.50 6.11
C VAL A 94 1.17 25.58 5.30
N GLY A 95 1.24 26.44 4.28
CA GLY A 95 2.38 26.50 3.35
C GLY A 95 2.22 25.56 2.15
N GLU A 96 3.17 25.62 1.22
CA GLU A 96 3.20 24.75 0.03
C GLU A 96 3.68 23.32 0.35
N ASP A 97 4.40 23.16 1.46
CA ASP A 97 4.79 21.84 1.94
C ASP A 97 3.60 21.19 2.66
N GLU A 98 2.94 20.25 1.96
CA GLU A 98 1.82 19.48 2.51
C GLU A 98 2.18 18.71 3.79
N TRP A 99 3.48 18.60 4.13
CA TRP A 99 3.91 18.09 5.43
C TRP A 99 3.24 18.78 6.62
N ALA A 100 3.03 20.10 6.52
CA ALA A 100 2.38 20.86 7.59
C ALA A 100 0.93 20.41 7.87
N LEU A 101 0.28 19.69 6.95
CA LEU A 101 -1.04 19.10 7.17
C LEU A 101 -1.02 18.03 8.27
N ALA A 102 0.12 17.38 8.53
CA ALA A 102 0.23 16.33 9.55
C ALA A 102 -0.16 16.84 10.96
N GLU A 103 0.08 18.12 11.26
CA GLU A 103 -0.30 18.73 12.54
C GLU A 103 -1.81 18.90 12.72
N HIS A 104 -2.56 18.94 11.61
CA HIS A 104 -4.01 19.14 11.60
C HIS A 104 -4.79 17.82 11.49
N ARG A 105 -4.10 16.70 11.31
CA ARG A 105 -4.74 15.40 11.11
C ARG A 105 -5.42 14.91 12.38
N THR A 106 -6.59 14.31 12.22
CA THR A 106 -7.36 13.71 13.33
C THR A 106 -7.66 12.23 13.10
N GLU A 107 -7.57 11.75 11.86
CA GLU A 107 -7.78 10.35 11.51
C GLU A 107 -6.45 9.58 11.44
N PRO A 108 -6.48 8.24 11.65
CA PRO A 108 -5.29 7.42 11.49
C PRO A 108 -4.63 7.57 10.11
N VAL A 109 -3.33 7.32 10.04
CA VAL A 109 -2.64 7.11 8.76
C VAL A 109 -2.67 5.62 8.45
N VAL A 110 -3.30 5.26 7.33
CA VAL A 110 -3.37 3.88 6.85
C VAL A 110 -2.34 3.69 5.76
N ILE A 111 -1.47 2.71 5.93
CA ILE A 111 -0.36 2.40 5.02
C ILE A 111 -0.55 0.98 4.50
N PRO A 112 -1.06 0.81 3.26
CA PRO A 112 -1.16 -0.50 2.64
C PRO A 112 0.24 -1.03 2.28
N LEU A 113 0.54 -2.26 2.71
CA LEU A 113 1.76 -2.99 2.36
C LEU A 113 1.40 -4.24 1.55
N ALA A 114 1.79 -4.23 0.27
CA ALA A 114 1.71 -5.38 -0.61
C ALA A 114 3.08 -6.01 -0.79
N ILE A 115 3.33 -7.10 -0.07
CA ILE A 115 4.64 -7.77 -0.07
C ILE A 115 4.99 -8.34 -1.45
N GLU A 116 4.00 -8.82 -2.21
CA GLU A 116 4.21 -9.30 -3.58
C GLU A 116 4.69 -8.20 -4.53
N GLU A 117 4.10 -7.00 -4.46
CA GLU A 117 4.58 -5.86 -5.26
C GLU A 117 5.99 -5.45 -4.82
N VAL A 118 6.33 -5.53 -3.52
CA VAL A 118 7.71 -5.34 -3.06
C VAL A 118 8.66 -6.36 -3.70
N LEU A 119 8.28 -7.63 -3.78
CA LEU A 119 9.11 -8.68 -4.41
C LEU A 119 9.36 -8.42 -5.90
N ILE A 120 8.36 -7.87 -6.60
CA ILE A 120 8.44 -7.48 -8.00
C ILE A 120 9.33 -6.24 -8.16
N ASP A 121 9.16 -5.24 -7.28
CA ASP A 121 9.82 -3.93 -7.32
C ASP A 121 11.22 -3.87 -6.67
N ALA A 122 11.63 -4.89 -5.92
CA ALA A 122 12.91 -4.93 -5.22
C ALA A 122 14.06 -5.53 -6.05
N GLY A 123 13.83 -5.81 -7.33
CA GLY A 123 14.88 -6.23 -8.25
C GLY A 123 15.97 -5.17 -8.48
N GLU A 124 16.98 -5.54 -9.25
CA GLU A 124 18.09 -4.65 -9.62
C GLU A 124 18.21 -4.56 -11.14
N PRO A 125 18.60 -3.41 -11.71
CA PRO A 125 18.96 -3.33 -13.11
C PRO A 125 20.24 -4.14 -13.36
N GLU A 126 20.15 -5.17 -14.19
CA GLU A 126 21.29 -5.97 -14.62
C GLU A 126 21.61 -5.65 -16.08
N GLU A 127 22.89 -5.40 -16.37
CA GLU A 127 23.37 -5.35 -17.75
C GLU A 127 23.30 -6.76 -18.36
N TYR A 128 22.67 -6.87 -19.51
CA TYR A 128 22.59 -8.13 -20.24
C TYR A 128 22.96 -7.92 -21.71
N GLU A 129 23.43 -8.99 -22.34
CA GLU A 129 23.67 -9.04 -23.77
C GLU A 129 22.48 -9.76 -24.43
N PRO A 130 21.59 -9.07 -25.16
CA PRO A 130 20.48 -9.72 -25.85
C PRO A 130 21.00 -10.68 -26.93
N GLU A 131 20.39 -11.87 -27.02
CA GLU A 131 20.76 -12.88 -28.04
C GLU A 131 20.65 -12.33 -29.47
N ASP A 132 19.64 -11.49 -29.73
CA ASP A 132 19.43 -10.82 -31.01
C ASP A 132 19.43 -9.30 -30.84
N ARG A 133 20.62 -8.76 -30.56
CA ARG A 133 20.88 -7.34 -30.26
C ARG A 133 20.27 -6.37 -31.27
N ALA A 134 20.31 -6.71 -32.56
CA ALA A 134 19.73 -5.87 -33.61
C ALA A 134 18.21 -5.75 -33.48
N GLN A 135 17.51 -6.86 -33.17
CA GLN A 135 16.07 -6.84 -32.96
C GLN A 135 15.67 -6.06 -31.71
N GLU A 136 16.46 -6.17 -30.63
CA GLU A 136 16.20 -5.44 -29.39
C GLU A 136 16.36 -3.92 -29.57
N ILE A 137 17.35 -3.46 -30.35
CA ILE A 137 17.49 -2.05 -30.74
C ILE A 137 16.25 -1.56 -31.49
N VAL A 138 15.79 -2.34 -32.49
CA VAL A 138 14.58 -2.02 -33.27
C VAL A 138 13.35 -1.92 -32.35
N ARG A 139 13.16 -2.90 -31.46
CA ARG A 139 12.04 -2.95 -30.53
C ARG A 139 12.01 -1.72 -29.62
N ARG A 140 13.13 -1.35 -29.00
CA ARG A 140 13.21 -0.18 -28.10
C ARG A 140 13.03 1.15 -28.83
N ALA A 141 13.57 1.28 -30.04
CA ALA A 141 13.32 2.45 -30.89
C ALA A 141 11.82 2.60 -31.17
N GLN A 142 11.14 1.51 -31.55
CA GLN A 142 9.69 1.49 -31.79
C GLN A 142 8.88 1.81 -30.53
N THR A 143 9.21 1.23 -29.37
CA THR A 143 8.54 1.55 -28.10
C THR A 143 8.69 3.03 -27.72
N ALA A 144 9.83 3.64 -28.03
CA ALA A 144 10.07 5.06 -27.81
C ALA A 144 9.43 5.97 -28.88
N GLY A 145 8.80 5.39 -29.92
CA GLY A 145 8.24 6.14 -31.05
C GLY A 145 9.29 6.79 -31.95
N LEU A 146 10.50 6.21 -32.03
CA LEU A 146 11.64 6.72 -32.78
C LEU A 146 12.10 5.75 -33.88
N SER A 147 12.78 6.26 -34.90
CA SER A 147 13.59 5.41 -35.78
C SER A 147 14.84 4.90 -35.05
N VAL A 148 15.45 3.83 -35.56
CA VAL A 148 16.70 3.28 -35.00
C VAL A 148 17.84 4.31 -35.00
N ASP A 149 17.98 5.08 -36.09
CA ASP A 149 19.01 6.11 -36.22
C ASP A 149 18.81 7.25 -35.21
N GLU A 150 17.57 7.72 -35.01
CA GLU A 150 17.25 8.73 -33.99
C GLU A 150 17.52 8.21 -32.58
N TRP A 151 17.17 6.95 -32.32
CA TRP A 151 17.39 6.32 -31.03
C TRP A 151 18.89 6.16 -30.73
N LEU A 152 19.71 5.73 -31.70
CA LEU A 152 21.18 5.65 -31.55
C LEU A 152 21.85 7.03 -31.44
N THR A 153 21.31 8.03 -32.12
CA THR A 153 21.78 9.43 -32.00
C THR A 153 21.61 9.95 -30.58
N ARG A 154 20.52 9.56 -29.89
CA ARG A 154 20.27 9.92 -28.48
C ARG A 154 21.34 9.39 -27.52
N TRP A 155 22.05 8.33 -27.91
CA TRP A 155 23.18 7.76 -27.19
C TRP A 155 24.55 8.26 -27.68
N ASN A 156 24.59 9.41 -28.37
CA ASN A 156 25.81 10.02 -28.92
C ASN A 156 26.60 9.09 -29.86
N GLY A 157 25.90 8.21 -30.60
CA GLY A 157 26.52 7.21 -31.45
C GLY A 157 27.25 6.09 -30.70
N ARG A 158 27.08 6.00 -29.37
CA ARG A 158 27.49 4.84 -28.60
C ARG A 158 26.38 3.81 -28.62
N GLU A 159 26.77 2.53 -28.68
CA GLU A 159 25.80 1.47 -28.51
C GLU A 159 25.19 1.54 -27.09
N PRO A 160 23.87 1.40 -26.98
CA PRO A 160 23.21 1.40 -25.69
C PRO A 160 23.58 0.15 -24.89
N VAL A 161 23.80 0.35 -23.60
CA VAL A 161 23.84 -0.75 -22.64
C VAL A 161 22.41 -1.23 -22.44
N PHE A 162 22.17 -2.53 -22.64
CA PHE A 162 20.87 -3.12 -22.36
C PHE A 162 20.81 -3.49 -20.90
N THR A 163 19.95 -2.79 -20.18
CA THR A 163 19.56 -3.18 -18.83
C THR A 163 18.23 -3.93 -18.86
N ARG A 164 18.15 -4.99 -18.08
CA ARG A 164 16.90 -5.68 -17.75
C ARG A 164 16.69 -5.61 -16.25
N TRP A 165 15.44 -5.70 -15.83
CA TRP A 165 15.13 -5.87 -14.43
C TRP A 165 15.45 -7.30 -14.02
N ARG A 166 16.35 -7.48 -13.05
CA ARG A 166 16.63 -8.76 -12.41
C ARG A 166 15.80 -8.83 -11.12
N PRO A 167 14.76 -9.66 -11.05
CA PRO A 167 13.93 -9.77 -9.86
C PRO A 167 14.74 -10.20 -8.63
N LEU A 168 14.25 -9.83 -7.45
CA LEU A 168 14.88 -10.18 -6.17
C LEU A 168 14.99 -11.70 -5.96
N MET A 169 13.98 -12.45 -6.41
CA MET A 169 13.94 -13.91 -6.39
C MET A 169 13.77 -14.44 -7.80
N LYS A 170 14.42 -15.56 -8.09
CA LYS A 170 14.22 -16.25 -9.36
C LYS A 170 12.75 -16.73 -9.45
N PRO A 171 12.16 -16.79 -10.66
CA PRO A 171 10.78 -17.25 -10.84
C PRO A 171 10.47 -18.56 -10.10
N GLU A 172 11.35 -19.56 -10.19
CA GLU A 172 11.19 -20.85 -9.52
C GLU A 172 11.20 -20.78 -7.99
N ASP A 173 11.72 -19.70 -7.42
CA ASP A 173 11.79 -19.46 -5.98
C ASP A 173 10.57 -18.69 -5.46
N HIS A 174 9.56 -18.37 -6.28
CA HIS A 174 8.31 -17.76 -5.84
C HIS A 174 7.37 -18.80 -5.20
N TYR A 175 6.45 -18.32 -4.37
CA TYR A 175 5.49 -19.18 -3.67
C TYR A 175 4.67 -20.05 -4.63
N ASP A 176 4.05 -19.44 -5.64
CA ASP A 176 3.20 -20.13 -6.61
C ASP A 176 3.97 -21.21 -7.39
N GLU A 177 5.21 -20.93 -7.78
CA GLU A 177 6.03 -21.91 -8.50
C GLU A 177 6.48 -23.07 -7.60
N GLN A 178 6.71 -22.81 -6.31
CA GLN A 178 6.99 -23.87 -5.34
C GLN A 178 5.75 -24.73 -5.05
N VAL A 179 4.56 -24.13 -5.02
CA VAL A 179 3.29 -24.87 -4.93
C VAL A 179 3.13 -25.76 -6.16
N ASN A 180 3.27 -25.20 -7.37
CA ASN A 180 3.22 -25.97 -8.62
C ASN A 180 4.24 -27.11 -8.63
N ALA A 181 5.45 -26.89 -8.11
CA ALA A 181 6.47 -27.93 -8.03
C ALA A 181 6.10 -29.06 -7.06
N VAL A 182 5.38 -28.77 -5.96
CA VAL A 182 4.84 -29.82 -5.06
C VAL A 182 3.73 -30.59 -5.78
N GLU A 183 2.78 -29.88 -6.38
CA GLU A 183 1.64 -30.48 -7.09
C GLU A 183 2.11 -31.40 -8.22
N ASN A 184 3.00 -30.91 -9.09
CA ASN A 184 3.53 -31.71 -10.20
C ASN A 184 4.24 -33.00 -9.72
N ARG A 185 4.99 -32.94 -8.61
CA ARG A 185 5.61 -34.15 -8.02
C ARG A 185 4.57 -35.15 -7.54
N HIS A 186 3.46 -34.66 -6.98
CA HIS A 186 2.38 -35.52 -6.52
C HIS A 186 1.56 -36.08 -7.68
N ASP A 187 1.34 -35.33 -8.76
CA ASP A 187 0.72 -35.83 -9.99
C ASP A 187 1.55 -36.96 -10.63
N ASP A 188 2.87 -36.81 -10.67
CA ASP A 188 3.78 -37.86 -11.13
C ASP A 188 3.72 -39.10 -10.21
N ALA A 189 3.64 -38.89 -8.89
CA ALA A 189 3.53 -39.97 -7.91
C ALA A 189 2.18 -40.72 -8.02
N TYR A 190 1.10 -40.00 -8.29
CA TYR A 190 -0.23 -40.57 -8.56
C TYR A 190 -0.22 -41.39 -9.85
N THR A 191 0.36 -40.86 -10.93
CA THR A 191 0.52 -41.59 -12.19
C THR A 191 1.31 -42.89 -12.00
N ALA A 192 2.37 -42.86 -11.19
CA ALA A 192 3.15 -44.05 -10.85
C ALA A 192 2.38 -45.02 -9.94
N LEU A 193 1.52 -44.51 -9.04
CA LEU A 193 0.64 -45.32 -8.21
C LEU A 193 -0.37 -46.08 -9.08
N GLU A 194 -1.09 -45.39 -9.97
CA GLU A 194 -2.04 -45.99 -10.90
C GLU A 194 -1.38 -47.07 -11.78
N ALA A 195 -0.18 -46.80 -12.30
CA ALA A 195 0.55 -47.77 -13.12
C ALA A 195 0.94 -49.06 -12.37
N ARG A 196 1.09 -49.01 -11.03
CA ARG A 196 1.39 -50.19 -10.19
C ARG A 196 0.16 -51.04 -9.90
N TYR A 197 -1.03 -50.47 -10.00
CA TYR A 197 -2.29 -51.07 -9.59
C TYR A 197 -3.22 -51.29 -10.80
N PRO A 198 -3.08 -52.41 -11.53
CA PRO A 198 -4.00 -52.73 -12.64
C PRO A 198 -5.46 -52.86 -12.17
N GLU A 199 -6.42 -52.75 -13.08
CA GLU A 199 -7.88 -52.68 -12.81
C GLU A 199 -8.42 -53.81 -11.91
N ASP A 200 -7.76 -54.97 -11.88
CA ASP A 200 -8.14 -56.15 -11.09
C ASP A 200 -7.64 -56.11 -9.64
N THR A 201 -6.90 -55.07 -9.25
CA THR A 201 -6.31 -54.96 -7.91
C THR A 201 -7.39 -54.60 -6.88
N ASP A 202 -7.25 -55.13 -5.66
CA ASP A 202 -8.04 -54.71 -4.51
C ASP A 202 -7.94 -53.19 -4.30
N TYR A 203 -9.04 -52.50 -4.58
CA TYR A 203 -9.15 -51.06 -4.49
C TYR A 203 -8.81 -50.53 -3.09
N SER A 204 -8.98 -51.33 -2.03
CA SER A 204 -8.65 -50.90 -0.67
C SER A 204 -7.15 -50.65 -0.45
N VAL A 205 -6.29 -51.37 -1.18
CA VAL A 205 -4.83 -51.18 -1.13
C VAL A 205 -4.44 -49.91 -1.87
N TYR A 206 -4.99 -49.70 -3.06
CA TYR A 206 -4.82 -48.46 -3.82
C TYR A 206 -5.28 -47.23 -3.01
N ALA A 207 -6.48 -47.30 -2.43
CA ALA A 207 -7.06 -46.21 -1.67
C ALA A 207 -6.21 -45.83 -0.44
N ALA A 208 -5.66 -46.82 0.27
CA ALA A 208 -4.80 -46.56 1.43
C ALA A 208 -3.47 -45.88 1.04
N GLU A 209 -2.88 -46.24 -0.10
CA GLU A 209 -1.67 -45.55 -0.61
C GLU A 209 -1.98 -44.16 -1.17
N ALA A 210 -3.10 -44.00 -1.88
CA ALA A 210 -3.56 -42.69 -2.36
C ALA A 210 -3.81 -41.72 -1.19
N GLU A 211 -4.47 -42.18 -0.11
CA GLU A 211 -4.67 -41.38 1.10
C GLU A 211 -3.34 -40.98 1.75
N GLN A 212 -2.32 -41.84 1.72
CA GLN A 212 -0.98 -41.49 2.18
C GLN A 212 -0.31 -40.43 1.29
N LEU A 213 -0.47 -40.50 -0.03
CA LEU A 213 0.05 -39.49 -0.95
C LEU A 213 -0.64 -38.14 -0.76
N ASP A 214 -1.96 -38.11 -0.57
CA ASP A 214 -2.70 -36.89 -0.26
C ASP A 214 -2.24 -36.28 1.07
N ALA A 215 -2.10 -37.10 2.12
CA ALA A 215 -1.64 -36.62 3.42
C ALA A 215 -0.20 -36.06 3.35
N GLN A 216 0.66 -36.66 2.51
CA GLN A 216 2.01 -36.13 2.25
C GLN A 216 1.96 -34.80 1.51
N ARG A 217 1.14 -34.69 0.45
CA ARG A 217 0.95 -33.45 -0.32
C ARG A 217 0.50 -32.32 0.61
N ASP A 218 -0.54 -32.56 1.38
CA ASP A 218 -1.14 -31.57 2.25
C ASP A 218 -0.13 -31.12 3.34
N ALA A 219 0.68 -32.06 3.86
CA ALA A 219 1.74 -31.74 4.81
C ALA A 219 2.87 -30.89 4.18
N GLU A 220 3.29 -31.20 2.95
CA GLU A 220 4.29 -30.41 2.21
C GLU A 220 3.78 -28.99 1.93
N LEU A 221 2.57 -28.86 1.41
CA LEU A 221 1.93 -27.56 1.13
C LEU A 221 1.74 -26.74 2.41
N ALA A 222 1.28 -27.36 3.51
CA ALA A 222 1.15 -26.68 4.78
C ALA A 222 2.50 -26.18 5.32
N ALA A 223 3.56 -26.99 5.21
CA ALA A 223 4.90 -26.58 5.62
C ALA A 223 5.47 -25.44 4.75
N LEU A 224 5.19 -25.49 3.44
CA LEU A 224 5.54 -24.44 2.48
C LEU A 224 4.83 -23.13 2.80
N ARG A 225 3.50 -23.15 2.93
CA ARG A 225 2.67 -21.99 3.31
C ARG A 225 3.17 -21.37 4.61
N GLU A 226 3.42 -22.19 5.63
CA GLU A 226 3.89 -21.73 6.92
C GLU A 226 5.28 -21.08 6.85
N ARG A 227 6.17 -21.61 6.01
CA ARG A 227 7.49 -21.01 5.77
C ARG A 227 7.35 -19.61 5.16
N TRP A 228 6.54 -19.45 4.13
CA TRP A 228 6.31 -18.16 3.47
C TRP A 228 5.59 -17.16 4.35
N ARG A 229 4.56 -17.60 5.08
CA ARG A 229 3.86 -16.77 6.08
C ARG A 229 4.83 -16.17 7.09
N ARG A 230 5.81 -16.95 7.58
CA ARG A 230 6.85 -16.43 8.48
C ARG A 230 7.76 -15.39 7.81
N ARG A 231 8.16 -15.58 6.54
CA ARG A 231 8.93 -14.58 5.79
C ARG A 231 8.16 -13.26 5.69
N TYR A 232 6.89 -13.34 5.27
CA TYR A 232 6.01 -12.18 5.13
C TYR A 232 5.81 -11.45 6.46
N GLN A 233 5.59 -12.20 7.55
CA GLN A 233 5.44 -11.62 8.89
C GLN A 233 6.70 -10.91 9.38
N ARG A 234 7.89 -11.47 9.15
CA ARG A 234 9.15 -10.81 9.54
C ARG A 234 9.36 -9.51 8.78
N TYR A 235 9.15 -9.53 7.46
CA TYR A 235 9.25 -8.33 6.65
C TYR A 235 8.23 -7.28 7.07
N ALA A 236 6.96 -7.66 7.24
CA ALA A 236 5.90 -6.76 7.70
C ALA A 236 6.21 -6.13 9.06
N THR A 237 6.75 -6.91 10.00
CA THR A 237 7.14 -6.42 11.34
C THR A 237 8.27 -5.39 11.24
N ALA A 238 9.30 -5.66 10.42
CA ALA A 238 10.41 -4.74 10.21
C ALA A 238 9.95 -3.46 9.49
N PHE A 239 9.09 -3.60 8.48
CA PHE A 239 8.48 -2.49 7.76
C PHE A 239 7.65 -1.59 8.69
N GLU A 240 6.80 -2.19 9.53
CA GLU A 240 6.01 -1.44 10.51
C GLU A 240 6.90 -0.70 11.52
N ALA A 241 8.00 -1.31 11.97
CA ALA A 241 8.96 -0.65 12.83
C ALA A 241 9.61 0.56 12.13
N ALA A 242 9.98 0.44 10.85
CA ALA A 242 10.52 1.53 10.06
C ALA A 242 9.52 2.68 9.84
N VAL A 243 8.25 2.35 9.56
CA VAL A 243 7.15 3.32 9.48
C VAL A 243 7.03 4.11 10.78
N ARG A 244 6.97 3.41 11.92
CA ARG A 244 6.81 4.05 13.24
C ARG A 244 8.01 4.93 13.58
N ALA A 245 9.23 4.44 13.36
CA ALA A 245 10.44 5.22 13.60
C ALA A 245 10.45 6.52 12.76
N LYS A 246 10.05 6.44 11.49
CA LYS A 246 9.97 7.62 10.63
C LYS A 246 8.86 8.57 11.05
N ALA A 247 7.70 8.05 11.42
CA ALA A 247 6.59 8.85 11.91
C ALA A 247 6.93 9.59 13.22
N ASP A 248 7.70 8.96 14.11
CA ASP A 248 8.20 9.58 15.34
C ASP A 248 9.20 10.72 15.06
N GLU A 249 10.16 10.51 14.14
CA GLU A 249 11.10 11.56 13.68
C GLU A 249 10.33 12.78 13.13
N LEU A 250 9.25 12.49 12.42
CA LEU A 250 8.37 13.44 11.77
C LEU A 250 7.36 14.07 12.74
N GLY A 251 7.23 13.57 13.97
CA GLY A 251 6.31 14.10 14.99
C GLY A 251 4.83 13.82 14.71
N VAL A 252 4.50 12.77 13.96
CA VAL A 252 3.11 12.35 13.69
C VAL A 252 2.45 11.90 15.00
N ARG A 253 1.29 12.46 15.34
CA ARG A 253 0.61 12.21 16.63
C ARG A 253 -0.64 11.34 16.54
N VAL A 254 -1.15 11.12 15.33
CA VAL A 254 -2.31 10.25 15.10
C VAL A 254 -1.88 8.78 15.07
N PRO A 255 -2.81 7.83 15.32
CA PRO A 255 -2.52 6.41 15.16
C PRO A 255 -2.04 6.07 13.74
N LEU A 256 -1.16 5.07 13.65
CA LEU A 256 -0.68 4.51 12.39
C LEU A 256 -1.17 3.07 12.28
N GLU A 257 -1.62 2.69 11.08
CA GLU A 257 -2.06 1.34 10.77
C GLU A 257 -1.35 0.87 9.50
N VAL A 258 -0.53 -0.18 9.61
CA VAL A 258 0.01 -0.87 8.44
C VAL A 258 -0.93 -2.02 8.09
N GLN A 259 -1.58 -1.93 6.93
CA GLN A 259 -2.46 -2.98 6.44
C GLN A 259 -1.69 -3.94 5.55
N VAL A 260 -1.61 -5.19 5.96
CA VAL A 260 -0.81 -6.21 5.30
C VAL A 260 -1.53 -7.55 5.33
N GLU A 261 -1.48 -8.29 4.22
CA GLU A 261 -1.81 -9.71 4.17
C GLU A 261 -0.50 -10.51 4.19
N THR A 262 -0.44 -11.50 5.08
CA THR A 262 0.76 -12.34 5.26
C THR A 262 0.52 -13.80 4.93
N ASP A 263 -0.72 -14.18 4.64
CA ASP A 263 -1.08 -15.47 4.06
C ASP A 263 -0.78 -15.44 2.55
N PRO A 264 0.22 -16.20 2.06
CA PRO A 264 0.64 -16.14 0.66
C PRO A 264 -0.42 -16.66 -0.32
N ASP A 265 -1.43 -17.40 0.15
CA ASP A 265 -2.53 -17.87 -0.70
C ASP A 265 -3.66 -16.87 -0.87
N ARG A 266 -3.59 -15.76 -0.14
CA ARG A 266 -4.55 -14.67 -0.26
C ARG A 266 -3.95 -13.60 -1.14
N THR A 267 -4.52 -13.48 -2.33
CA THR A 267 -4.20 -12.36 -3.21
C THR A 267 -4.67 -11.05 -2.57
N TRP A 268 -3.71 -10.27 -2.09
CA TRP A 268 -3.96 -8.89 -1.72
C TRP A 268 -3.81 -8.03 -2.96
N ASP A 269 -4.92 -7.62 -3.56
CA ASP A 269 -4.88 -6.68 -4.68
C ASP A 269 -4.45 -5.30 -4.17
N ALA A 270 -3.13 -5.10 -4.18
CA ALA A 270 -2.47 -3.85 -3.89
C ALA A 270 -3.04 -2.72 -4.75
N ARG A 271 -3.48 -2.97 -5.99
CA ARG A 271 -3.99 -1.93 -6.90
C ARG A 271 -5.41 -1.50 -6.58
N GLN A 272 -6.15 -2.30 -5.81
CA GLN A 272 -7.46 -1.91 -5.27
C GLN A 272 -7.35 -1.21 -3.92
N ASN A 273 -6.31 -1.50 -3.12
CA ASN A 273 -6.13 -0.96 -1.76
C ASN A 273 -5.07 0.15 -1.65
N ILE A 274 -4.12 0.21 -2.59
CA ILE A 274 -3.30 1.36 -2.93
C ILE A 274 -4.04 2.02 -4.10
N ALA A 275 -4.84 3.04 -3.83
CA ALA A 275 -5.68 3.71 -4.83
C ALA A 275 -4.95 3.95 -6.18
N PRO A 276 -5.68 3.94 -7.31
CA PRO A 276 -5.10 3.98 -8.65
C PRO A 276 -4.24 5.23 -8.85
N GLY A 277 -2.93 5.03 -8.83
CA GLY A 277 -1.93 6.08 -8.98
C GLY A 277 -1.64 6.78 -7.65
N TRP A 278 -0.38 6.69 -7.22
CA TRP A 278 0.21 7.48 -6.14
C TRP A 278 0.04 9.01 -6.28
N ALA A 279 -0.56 9.48 -7.38
CA ALA A 279 -0.94 10.86 -7.60
C ALA A 279 -2.03 11.35 -6.62
N ASP A 280 -3.00 10.49 -6.28
CA ASP A 280 -4.15 10.81 -5.42
C ASP A 280 -4.06 10.14 -4.03
N ALA A 281 -2.95 9.46 -3.75
CA ALA A 281 -2.70 8.81 -2.46
C ALA A 281 -2.33 9.82 -1.38
N ASP A 282 -2.56 9.41 -0.13
CA ASP A 282 -2.19 10.17 1.04
C ASP A 282 -0.67 10.43 1.09
N ARG A 283 -0.27 11.70 0.96
CA ARG A 283 1.14 12.09 0.88
C ARG A 283 1.95 11.70 2.11
N LEU A 284 1.34 11.70 3.29
CA LEU A 284 1.99 11.25 4.51
C LEU A 284 2.21 9.73 4.46
N ALA A 285 1.17 8.97 4.09
CA ALA A 285 1.28 7.52 3.96
C ALA A 285 2.32 7.12 2.89
N VAL A 286 2.32 7.78 1.74
CA VAL A 286 3.31 7.60 0.66
C VAL A 286 4.73 7.81 1.17
N ARG A 287 4.99 8.93 1.85
CA ARG A 287 6.33 9.23 2.36
C ARG A 287 6.81 8.21 3.40
N LEU A 288 5.92 7.77 4.29
CA LEU A 288 6.22 6.74 5.27
C LEU A 288 6.48 5.39 4.61
N TYR A 289 5.68 5.04 3.61
CA TYR A 289 5.84 3.81 2.82
C TYR A 289 7.17 3.79 2.07
N GLU A 290 7.51 4.84 1.33
CA GLU A 290 8.76 4.92 0.55
C GLU A 290 9.98 4.75 1.46
N HIS A 291 9.99 5.48 2.59
CA HIS A 291 11.07 5.36 3.55
C HIS A 291 11.17 3.94 4.11
N ALA A 292 10.05 3.38 4.57
CA ALA A 292 10.02 2.03 5.13
C ALA A 292 10.45 0.98 4.08
N ARG A 293 10.03 1.13 2.81
CA ARG A 293 10.45 0.25 1.71
C ARG A 293 11.96 0.32 1.47
N GLU A 294 12.54 1.51 1.55
CA GLU A 294 13.97 1.72 1.31
C GLU A 294 14.85 1.12 2.42
N VAL A 295 14.43 1.23 3.67
CA VAL A 295 15.25 0.81 4.82
C VAL A 295 14.98 -0.61 5.31
N THR A 296 13.83 -1.20 4.94
CA THR A 296 13.50 -2.57 5.37
C THR A 296 14.28 -3.59 4.54
N PRO A 297 15.09 -4.46 5.16
CA PRO A 297 15.89 -5.42 4.41
C PRO A 297 15.04 -6.42 3.64
N THR A 298 15.19 -6.43 2.31
CA THR A 298 14.50 -7.39 1.42
C THR A 298 15.02 -8.82 1.60
N ALA A 299 16.20 -9.00 2.20
CA ALA A 299 16.72 -10.31 2.61
C ALA A 299 15.75 -11.09 3.52
N LEU A 300 14.93 -10.39 4.31
CA LEU A 300 13.91 -11.02 5.16
C LEU A 300 12.87 -11.83 4.38
N LEU A 301 12.69 -11.52 3.08
CA LEU A 301 11.80 -12.21 2.15
C LEU A 301 12.46 -13.37 1.40
N THR A 302 13.80 -13.41 1.35
CA THR A 302 14.55 -14.40 0.56
C THR A 302 15.23 -15.47 1.41
N THR A 303 15.49 -15.20 2.69
CA THR A 303 16.14 -16.15 3.62
C THR A 303 15.15 -16.78 4.59
N ASP A 304 15.43 -18.01 5.02
CA ASP A 304 14.65 -18.68 6.08
C ASP A 304 15.21 -18.44 7.48
N GLU A 305 16.51 -18.14 7.59
CA GLU A 305 17.20 -17.91 8.85
C GLU A 305 16.93 -16.49 9.36
N PRO A 306 16.69 -16.30 10.67
CA PRO A 306 16.74 -14.98 11.25
C PRO A 306 18.20 -14.49 11.18
N ASP A 307 18.42 -13.25 10.74
CA ASP A 307 19.73 -12.60 10.81
C ASP A 307 20.23 -12.73 12.26
N THR A 308 21.18 -13.64 12.44
CA THR A 308 21.91 -13.82 13.67
C THR A 308 23.26 -13.19 13.40
N GLU A 309 23.35 -11.87 13.62
CA GLU A 309 24.54 -10.98 13.70
C GLU A 309 24.21 -9.61 13.06
N GLY A 310 24.44 -8.44 13.67
CA GLY A 310 25.02 -8.12 14.98
C GLY A 310 24.61 -6.73 15.48
#